data_AF-A0A9J6DWX0-F1
#
_entry.id   AF-A0A9J6DWX0-F1
#
_cell.length_a   1.000
_cell.length_b   1.000
_cell.length_c   1.000
_cell.angle_alpha   90.00
_cell.angle_beta   90.00
_cell.angle_gamma   90.00
#
_symmetry.space_group_name_H-M   'P 1'
#
loop_
_entity.id
_entity.type
_entity.pdbx_description
1 polymer ?
#
loop_
_entity_poly.entity_id
_entity_poly.type
_entity_poly.pdbx_seq_one_letter_code
_entity_poly.pdbx_strand_id
1 'polypeptide(L)'
;MIAPLRFQPLSQLEDASDSQQVDPTTQGSSRSGLPSDTPPNGPTTSGNQVSPHLFAEHHAAFEHTAMDDQESWTVVQNRKLPRPKPPTSPQPQTLFEIIMLRPKAFNITQIPPDQFAYRLRLRLPHIKGSDIHCRLLTKSNLEVVDCYTEQAAHLLLNLEHLIIDDKIVQFNTYVALREGSIRGVIFRIKGLTEEQLMQGLTSSTHEIVSARPLGSSNTALITFNGSNRLEYVAFESVRFPVHNTDPR
;
A
#
# COMPACT_ATOMS: atom_id res chain seq x y z
N MET A 1 -6.66 19.96 -58.13
CA MET A 1 -5.86 18.82 -58.63
C MET A 1 -4.79 18.53 -57.61
N ILE A 2 -4.77 17.34 -57.02
CA ILE A 2 -3.75 16.89 -56.06
C ILE A 2 -3.34 15.48 -56.49
N ALA A 3 -2.05 15.24 -56.65
CA ALA A 3 -1.53 13.96 -57.15
C ALA A 3 -1.45 12.90 -56.02
N PRO A 4 -1.63 11.60 -56.32
CA PRO A 4 -1.56 10.55 -55.33
C PRO A 4 -0.12 10.18 -54.95
N LEU A 5 0.15 10.04 -53.65
CA LEU A 5 1.41 9.46 -53.15
C LEU A 5 1.41 7.96 -53.40
N ARG A 6 2.41 7.47 -54.13
CA ARG A 6 2.65 6.03 -54.34
C ARG A 6 3.33 5.40 -53.13
N PHE A 7 2.74 4.34 -52.59
CA PHE A 7 3.47 3.38 -51.76
C PHE A 7 4.38 2.51 -52.63
N GLN A 8 5.58 2.21 -52.14
CA GLN A 8 6.43 1.12 -52.65
C GLN A 8 6.34 -0.08 -51.70
N PRO A 9 6.30 -1.32 -52.21
CA PRO A 9 6.27 -2.51 -51.37
C PRO A 9 7.67 -2.84 -50.82
N LEU A 10 7.70 -3.28 -49.56
CA LEU A 10 8.90 -3.84 -48.93
C LEU A 10 9.18 -5.23 -49.52
N SER A 11 10.39 -5.47 -50.03
CA SER A 11 10.78 -6.77 -50.55
C SER A 11 12.28 -7.00 -50.34
N GLN A 12 12.60 -8.15 -49.76
CA GLN A 12 13.92 -8.78 -49.70
C GLN A 12 15.00 -8.05 -48.88
N LEU A 13 15.28 -8.60 -47.70
CA LEU A 13 16.65 -8.90 -47.30
C LEU A 13 16.70 -10.39 -46.95
N GLU A 14 17.60 -11.13 -47.59
CA GLU A 14 17.73 -12.59 -47.50
C GLU A 14 18.61 -13.03 -46.32
N ASP A 15 18.68 -14.35 -46.17
CA ASP A 15 19.48 -15.11 -45.23
C ASP A 15 20.93 -14.61 -45.02
N ALA A 16 21.37 -14.70 -43.76
CA ALA A 16 22.75 -15.06 -43.45
C ALA A 16 22.75 -15.97 -42.21
N SER A 17 23.10 -17.23 -42.42
CA SER A 17 23.50 -18.14 -41.34
C SER A 17 24.77 -17.60 -40.67
N ASP A 18 24.96 -17.85 -39.37
CA ASP A 18 26.02 -18.78 -39.01
C ASP A 18 25.83 -19.43 -37.65
N SER A 19 26.48 -20.58 -37.47
CA SER A 19 26.54 -21.34 -36.23
C SER A 19 27.78 -20.96 -35.43
N GLN A 20 27.68 -20.89 -34.10
CA GLN A 20 28.79 -21.36 -33.27
C GLN A 20 28.36 -21.79 -31.87
N GLN A 21 28.62 -23.07 -31.61
CA GLN A 21 28.49 -23.75 -30.33
C GLN A 21 29.89 -23.84 -29.72
N VAL A 22 30.08 -23.33 -28.51
CA VAL A 22 31.29 -23.56 -27.71
C VAL A 22 30.99 -23.44 -26.21
N ASP A 23 30.84 -24.60 -25.56
CA ASP A 23 31.32 -24.80 -24.19
C ASP A 23 32.84 -25.03 -24.23
N PRO A 24 33.58 -24.66 -23.18
CA PRO A 24 34.08 -25.75 -22.35
C PRO A 24 34.13 -25.48 -20.83
N THR A 25 34.07 -26.60 -20.11
CA THR A 25 34.29 -26.80 -18.68
C THR A 25 35.63 -26.25 -18.16
N THR A 26 35.71 -25.82 -16.90
CA THR A 26 36.83 -26.14 -15.98
C THR A 26 36.43 -25.96 -14.50
N GLN A 27 37.08 -26.72 -13.63
CA GLN A 27 36.75 -26.96 -12.23
C GLN A 27 37.35 -25.93 -11.25
N GLY A 28 36.68 -25.77 -10.10
CA GLY A 28 37.29 -25.98 -8.78
C GLY A 28 38.18 -24.89 -8.15
N SER A 29 37.86 -24.53 -6.90
CA SER A 29 38.81 -24.63 -5.77
C SER A 29 38.15 -24.35 -4.42
N SER A 30 38.58 -25.09 -3.39
CA SER A 30 38.12 -24.99 -2.00
C SER A 30 38.96 -24.01 -1.17
N ARG A 31 38.37 -23.42 -0.14
CA ARG A 31 39.00 -22.98 1.14
C ARG A 31 37.85 -22.70 2.13
N SER A 32 37.70 -23.31 3.30
CA SER A 32 38.64 -23.65 4.39
C SER A 32 39.10 -22.41 5.16
N GLY A 33 38.62 -22.23 6.39
CA GLY A 33 39.00 -21.10 7.26
C GLY A 33 38.17 -20.94 8.55
N LEU A 34 38.25 -21.89 9.48
CA LEU A 34 38.02 -21.65 10.92
C LEU A 34 39.37 -21.29 11.58
N PRO A 35 39.39 -20.40 12.58
CA PRO A 35 39.53 -20.82 13.99
C PRO A 35 38.53 -20.07 14.91
N SER A 36 37.96 -20.64 15.99
CA SER A 36 38.58 -21.12 17.26
C SER A 36 39.28 -20.02 18.06
N ASP A 37 38.65 -19.55 19.17
CA ASP A 37 39.15 -19.73 20.55
C ASP A 37 38.46 -18.82 21.60
N THR A 38 38.40 -19.30 22.85
CA THR A 38 37.90 -18.65 24.10
C THR A 38 38.71 -19.18 25.31
N PRO A 39 38.60 -18.65 26.56
CA PRO A 39 38.09 -17.35 27.03
C PRO A 39 39.25 -16.48 27.61
N PRO A 40 39.66 -16.39 28.92
CA PRO A 40 39.06 -16.64 30.26
C PRO A 40 39.11 -15.46 31.29
N ASN A 41 38.32 -15.60 32.38
CA ASN A 41 38.53 -15.10 33.78
C ASN A 41 38.75 -13.61 34.14
N GLY A 42 38.03 -13.12 35.17
CA GLY A 42 38.49 -12.00 36.04
C GLY A 42 37.39 -11.25 36.82
N PRO A 43 37.45 -11.02 38.16
CA PRO A 43 36.27 -10.62 38.96
C PRO A 43 36.35 -9.29 39.77
N THR A 44 35.26 -8.98 40.50
CA THR A 44 35.15 -8.00 41.65
C THR A 44 35.09 -6.49 41.25
N THR A 45 34.40 -5.55 41.92
CA THR A 45 33.93 -5.42 43.33
C THR A 45 32.80 -4.37 43.47
N SER A 46 32.01 -4.44 44.56
CA SER A 46 31.27 -3.33 45.26
C SER A 46 30.20 -2.54 44.47
N GLY A 47 29.01 -2.21 44.99
CA GLY A 47 28.45 -2.38 46.34
C GLY A 47 27.96 -1.06 46.91
N ASN A 48 26.66 -0.93 47.20
CA ASN A 48 26.14 -0.06 48.27
C ASN A 48 24.70 -0.42 48.64
N GLN A 49 24.44 -0.62 49.94
CA GLN A 49 23.11 -0.76 50.52
C GLN A 49 22.63 0.60 51.05
N VAL A 50 21.35 0.94 50.93
CA VAL A 50 20.67 1.81 51.90
C VAL A 50 19.20 1.39 52.07
N SER A 51 18.82 1.13 53.32
CA SER A 51 17.46 0.99 53.87
C SER A 51 17.59 0.81 55.39
N PRO A 52 16.53 0.96 56.23
CA PRO A 52 15.28 1.71 56.05
C PRO A 52 14.97 2.64 57.26
N HIS A 53 13.89 3.43 57.20
CA HIS A 53 12.97 3.78 58.31
C HIS A 53 11.90 4.75 57.72
N LEU A 54 10.59 4.54 57.72
CA LEU A 54 9.65 4.00 58.73
C LEU A 54 9.47 4.94 59.94
N PHE A 55 8.55 5.89 59.81
CA PHE A 55 7.65 6.36 60.89
C PHE A 55 6.36 6.93 60.30
N ALA A 56 5.25 6.76 61.03
CA ALA A 56 3.89 7.10 60.61
C ALA A 56 3.25 8.16 61.52
N GLU A 57 2.31 8.90 60.93
CA GLU A 57 1.05 9.39 61.50
C GLU A 57 1.00 10.22 62.82
N HIS A 58 0.45 11.44 62.64
CA HIS A 58 -0.75 11.97 63.35
C HIS A 58 -0.69 12.79 64.66
N HIS A 59 -1.59 13.79 64.68
CA HIS A 59 -2.04 14.66 65.79
C HIS A 59 -1.00 15.68 66.35
N ALA A 60 -1.37 16.90 66.81
CA ALA A 60 -2.69 17.47 67.06
C ALA A 60 -2.80 19.00 66.80
N ALA A 61 -4.07 19.42 66.66
CA ALA A 61 -4.69 20.74 66.81
C ALA A 61 -3.91 21.93 67.43
N PHE A 62 -4.22 23.13 66.91
CA PHE A 62 -4.33 24.35 67.71
C PHE A 62 -5.51 25.22 67.22
N GLU A 63 -6.25 25.81 68.15
CA GLU A 63 -7.50 26.52 67.89
C GLU A 63 -7.35 28.05 67.77
N HIS A 64 -8.25 28.64 66.97
CA HIS A 64 -8.84 29.98 67.08
C HIS A 64 -7.99 31.19 67.52
N THR A 65 -7.87 32.16 66.60
CA THR A 65 -8.18 33.57 66.95
C THR A 65 -8.96 34.21 65.79
N ALA A 66 -10.01 34.94 66.11
CA ALA A 66 -10.93 35.54 65.14
C ALA A 66 -10.51 36.94 64.70
N MET A 67 -10.99 37.37 63.53
CA MET A 67 -11.52 38.72 63.33
C MET A 67 -12.75 38.65 62.41
N ASP A 68 -13.72 39.52 62.68
CA ASP A 68 -14.83 39.84 61.79
C ASP A 68 -14.31 40.30 60.42
N ASP A 69 -15.00 39.91 59.36
CA ASP A 69 -15.34 40.89 58.32
C ASP A 69 -16.66 40.52 57.62
N GLN A 70 -17.38 41.56 57.20
CA GLN A 70 -18.84 41.56 57.13
C GLN A 70 -19.35 41.53 55.68
N GLU A 71 -19.46 40.34 55.06
CA GLU A 71 -19.95 40.23 53.67
C GLU A 71 -21.25 39.42 53.50
N SER A 72 -22.21 40.10 52.87
CA SER A 72 -23.56 39.67 52.53
C SER A 72 -23.67 38.29 51.86
N TRP A 73 -24.52 37.42 52.42
CA TRP A 73 -25.01 36.21 51.76
C TRP A 73 -25.92 36.55 50.57
N THR A 74 -25.31 36.94 49.44
CA THR A 74 -26.01 37.04 48.16
C THR A 74 -26.34 35.64 47.67
N VAL A 75 -27.63 35.34 47.53
CA VAL A 75 -28.12 34.07 46.97
C VAL A 75 -27.73 33.99 45.50
N VAL A 76 -26.60 33.34 45.22
CA VAL A 76 -26.18 33.03 43.85
C VAL A 76 -27.19 32.04 43.26
N GLN A 77 -28.11 32.56 42.45
CA GLN A 77 -28.99 31.73 41.65
C GLN A 77 -28.13 30.86 40.73
N ASN A 78 -28.16 29.55 40.96
CA ASN A 78 -27.51 28.54 40.13
C ASN A 78 -28.09 28.56 38.70
N ARG A 79 -27.60 29.48 37.87
CA ARG A 79 -27.75 29.42 36.41
C ARG A 79 -27.07 28.14 35.96
N LYS A 80 -27.87 27.09 35.73
CA LYS A 80 -27.43 25.87 35.06
C LYS A 80 -26.80 26.27 33.73
N LEU A 81 -25.47 26.24 33.63
CA LEU A 81 -24.80 26.38 32.34
C LEU A 81 -25.35 25.27 31.43
N PRO A 82 -25.68 25.58 30.15
CA PRO A 82 -26.05 24.53 29.22
C PRO A 82 -24.88 23.55 29.14
N ARG A 83 -25.14 22.26 29.41
CA ARG A 83 -24.11 21.23 29.29
C ARG A 83 -23.51 21.32 27.88
N PRO A 84 -22.18 21.27 27.73
CA PRO A 84 -21.59 21.18 26.40
C PRO A 84 -22.23 19.99 25.68
N LYS A 85 -22.68 20.21 24.44
CA LYS A 85 -23.19 19.10 23.62
C LYS A 85 -22.07 18.06 23.56
N PRO A 86 -22.37 16.75 23.73
CA PRO A 86 -21.37 15.73 23.46
C PRO A 86 -20.82 15.96 22.04
N PRO A 87 -19.51 15.76 21.81
CA PRO A 87 -18.94 15.94 20.48
C PRO A 87 -19.77 15.11 19.50
N THR A 88 -20.26 15.76 18.45
CA THR A 88 -20.99 15.09 17.38
C THR A 88 -20.14 13.91 16.92
N SER A 89 -20.68 12.70 17.04
CA SER A 89 -20.00 11.48 16.60
C SER A 89 -19.50 11.72 15.17
N PRO A 90 -18.21 11.50 14.87
CA PRO A 90 -17.70 11.68 13.53
C PRO A 90 -18.54 10.78 12.61
N GLN A 91 -19.18 11.41 11.63
CA GLN A 91 -20.00 10.72 10.65
C GLN A 91 -19.13 9.63 10.01
N PRO A 92 -19.60 8.37 9.91
CA PRO A 92 -18.77 7.30 9.35
C PRO A 92 -18.35 7.68 7.94
N GLN A 93 -17.04 7.87 7.74
CA GLN A 93 -16.49 8.23 6.44
C GLN A 93 -16.79 7.09 5.48
N THR A 94 -17.61 7.37 4.46
CA THR A 94 -17.95 6.36 3.46
C THR A 94 -16.68 6.01 2.69
N LEU A 95 -16.35 4.72 2.65
CA LEU A 95 -15.22 4.21 1.88
C LEU A 95 -15.46 4.51 0.39
N PHE A 96 -14.51 5.19 -0.26
CA PHE A 96 -14.56 5.47 -1.69
C PHE A 96 -14.00 4.28 -2.48
N GLU A 97 -12.73 3.93 -2.23
CA GLU A 97 -12.05 2.80 -2.86
C GLU A 97 -11.01 2.16 -1.93
N ILE A 98 -10.54 0.97 -2.29
CA ILE A 98 -9.42 0.31 -1.63
C ILE A 98 -8.29 0.19 -2.65
N ILE A 99 -7.13 0.78 -2.38
CA ILE A 99 -5.94 0.71 -3.24
C ILE A 99 -4.95 -0.31 -2.67
N MET A 100 -4.40 -1.13 -3.55
CA MET A 100 -3.46 -2.20 -3.25
C MET A 100 -2.07 -1.78 -3.75
N LEU A 101 -1.09 -1.68 -2.86
CA LEU A 101 0.28 -1.29 -3.20
C LEU A 101 1.21 -2.49 -3.05
N ARG A 102 1.66 -3.05 -4.18
CA ARG A 102 2.61 -4.18 -4.20
C ARG A 102 4.03 -3.69 -4.49
N PRO A 103 5.00 -3.84 -3.57
CA PRO A 103 6.42 -3.58 -3.88
C PRO A 103 6.93 -4.59 -4.92
N LYS A 104 7.79 -4.15 -5.85
CA LYS A 104 8.37 -5.06 -6.88
C LYS A 104 9.48 -5.97 -6.34
N ALA A 105 10.37 -5.43 -5.50
CA ALA A 105 11.59 -6.10 -5.02
C ALA A 105 11.96 -5.68 -3.60
N PHE A 106 10.98 -5.49 -2.73
CA PHE A 106 11.17 -5.05 -1.35
C PHE A 106 10.18 -5.78 -0.42
N ASN A 107 10.58 -6.07 0.82
CA ASN A 107 9.71 -6.66 1.83
C ASN A 107 9.15 -5.57 2.75
N ILE A 108 7.92 -5.11 2.49
CA ILE A 108 7.28 -4.08 3.31
C ILE A 108 6.90 -4.57 4.70
N THR A 109 6.90 -5.89 4.98
CA THR A 109 6.64 -6.40 6.34
C THR A 109 7.76 -6.11 7.35
N GLN A 110 8.87 -5.52 6.89
CA GLN A 110 9.96 -5.05 7.74
C GLN A 110 9.76 -3.59 8.20
N ILE A 111 8.78 -2.88 7.63
CA ILE A 111 8.46 -1.49 7.96
C ILE A 111 7.48 -1.49 9.14
N PRO A 112 7.70 -0.70 10.21
CA PRO A 112 6.71 -0.49 11.25
C PRO A 112 5.40 0.08 10.67
N PRO A 113 4.20 -0.37 11.09
CA PRO A 113 2.93 0.06 10.49
C PRO A 113 2.75 1.59 10.40
N ASP A 114 3.10 2.30 11.47
CA ASP A 114 3.00 3.77 11.56
C ASP A 114 3.92 4.51 10.57
N GLN A 115 5.04 3.88 10.19
CA GLN A 115 6.04 4.46 9.29
C GLN A 115 5.58 4.43 7.83
N PHE A 116 4.79 3.44 7.40
CA PHE A 116 4.34 3.40 6.00
C PHE A 116 3.37 4.55 5.69
N ALA A 117 2.35 4.74 6.53
CA ALA A 117 1.41 5.85 6.42
C ALA A 117 2.08 7.23 6.58
N TYR A 118 3.17 7.32 7.35
CA TYR A 118 3.99 8.53 7.43
C TYR A 118 4.76 8.80 6.12
N ARG A 119 5.45 7.80 5.57
CA ARG A 119 6.21 7.91 4.31
C ARG A 119 5.30 8.22 3.11
N LEU A 120 4.09 7.66 3.07
CA LEU A 120 3.04 8.04 2.10
C LEU A 120 2.71 9.54 2.17
N ARG A 121 2.42 10.07 3.37
CA ARG A 121 2.07 11.49 3.56
C ARG A 121 3.23 12.44 3.24
N LEU A 122 4.48 12.04 3.47
CA LEU A 122 5.65 12.80 3.01
C LEU A 122 5.73 12.86 1.48
N ARG A 123 5.44 11.75 0.77
CA ARG A 123 5.51 11.71 -0.70
C ARG A 123 4.31 12.38 -1.38
N LEU A 124 3.15 12.31 -0.73
CA LEU A 124 1.85 12.79 -1.21
C LEU A 124 1.24 13.78 -0.19
N PRO A 125 1.81 15.00 -0.04
CA PRO A 125 1.45 15.96 1.01
C PRO A 125 0.01 16.50 0.90
N HIS A 126 -0.68 16.24 -0.22
CA HIS A 126 -2.08 16.58 -0.41
C HIS A 126 -3.06 15.59 0.26
N ILE A 127 -2.58 14.40 0.67
CA ILE A 127 -3.39 13.40 1.39
C ILE A 127 -3.33 13.70 2.89
N LYS A 128 -4.50 13.99 3.49
CA LYS A 128 -4.60 14.16 4.95
C LYS A 128 -4.68 12.80 5.63
N GLY A 129 -4.33 12.75 6.91
CA GLY A 129 -4.44 11.52 7.72
C GLY A 129 -5.88 10.99 7.88
N SER A 130 -6.90 11.82 7.60
CA SER A 130 -8.32 11.45 7.55
C SER A 130 -8.77 10.84 6.22
N ASP A 131 -7.94 10.92 5.18
CA ASP A 131 -8.37 10.60 3.81
C ASP A 131 -8.04 9.14 3.45
N ILE A 132 -7.16 8.51 4.24
CA ILE A 132 -6.68 7.15 4.05
C ILE A 132 -6.53 6.38 5.37
N HIS A 133 -6.71 5.06 5.33
CA HIS A 133 -6.33 4.13 6.39
C HIS A 133 -5.46 3.00 5.79
N CYS A 134 -4.28 2.76 6.36
CA CYS A 134 -3.30 1.80 5.84
C CYS A 134 -3.28 0.51 6.67
N ARG A 135 -3.26 -0.64 6.01
CA ARG A 135 -3.23 -1.98 6.62
C ARG A 135 -2.33 -2.93 5.83
N LEU A 136 -1.34 -3.50 6.50
CA LEU A 136 -0.41 -4.47 5.91
C LEU A 136 -1.00 -5.89 5.84
N LEU A 137 -1.06 -6.47 4.64
CA LEU A 137 -1.29 -7.91 4.44
C LEU A 137 0.04 -8.67 4.39
N THR A 138 0.53 -9.05 5.56
CA THR A 138 1.83 -9.71 5.77
C THR A 138 2.05 -10.93 4.86
N LYS A 139 1.06 -11.83 4.76
CA LYS A 139 1.13 -13.05 3.92
C LYS A 139 1.36 -12.76 2.43
N SER A 140 0.94 -11.59 1.95
CA SER A 140 0.96 -11.20 0.54
C SER A 140 2.00 -10.14 0.22
N ASN A 141 2.77 -9.68 1.22
CA ASN A 141 3.71 -8.56 1.13
C ASN A 141 3.06 -7.36 0.40
N LEU A 142 1.87 -6.96 0.84
CA LEU A 142 0.98 -6.02 0.16
C LEU A 142 0.40 -5.02 1.15
N GLU A 143 0.50 -3.72 0.86
CA GLU A 143 -0.21 -2.72 1.65
C GLU A 143 -1.61 -2.51 1.06
N VAL A 144 -2.60 -2.48 1.92
CA VAL A 144 -3.99 -2.14 1.60
C VAL A 144 -4.26 -0.75 2.15
N VAL A 145 -4.69 0.16 1.28
CA VAL A 145 -5.02 1.54 1.67
C VAL A 145 -6.48 1.79 1.35
N ASP A 146 -7.28 1.81 2.41
CA ASP A 146 -8.68 2.19 2.37
C ASP A 146 -8.75 3.71 2.17
N CYS A 147 -9.33 4.18 1.06
CA CYS A 147 -9.38 5.58 0.68
C CYS A 147 -10.80 6.12 0.87
N TYR A 148 -10.93 7.24 1.58
CA TYR A 148 -12.21 7.91 1.85
C TYR A 148 -12.47 9.10 0.92
N THR A 149 -11.54 9.43 0.02
CA THR A 149 -11.68 10.48 -0.99
C THR A 149 -11.16 10.03 -2.36
N GLU A 150 -11.80 10.52 -3.42
CA GLU A 150 -11.36 10.32 -4.80
C GLU A 150 -9.94 10.84 -5.04
N GLN A 151 -9.61 12.00 -4.48
CA GLN A 151 -8.29 12.60 -4.60
C GLN A 151 -7.19 11.69 -4.00
N ALA A 152 -7.44 11.05 -2.85
CA ALA A 152 -6.49 10.11 -2.27
C ALA A 152 -6.31 8.86 -3.13
N ALA A 153 -7.41 8.28 -3.63
CA ALA A 153 -7.37 7.13 -4.53
C ALA A 153 -6.58 7.44 -5.82
N HIS A 154 -6.86 8.58 -6.47
CA HIS A 154 -6.14 9.00 -7.68
C HIS A 154 -4.65 9.24 -7.43
N LEU A 155 -4.27 9.91 -6.33
CA LEU A 155 -2.87 10.13 -5.97
C LEU A 155 -2.12 8.82 -5.65
N LEU A 156 -2.79 7.85 -5.02
CA LEU A 156 -2.22 6.53 -4.72
C LEU A 156 -2.13 5.62 -5.94
N LEU A 157 -3.07 5.71 -6.88
CA LEU A 157 -2.97 4.97 -8.15
C LEU A 157 -1.76 5.44 -8.97
N ASN A 158 -1.46 6.73 -8.98
CA ASN A 158 -0.30 7.31 -9.65
C ASN A 158 1.04 7.19 -8.84
N LEU A 159 1.07 6.44 -7.74
CA LEU A 159 2.27 6.28 -6.92
C LEU A 159 3.23 5.21 -7.47
N GLU A 160 4.22 5.64 -8.24
CA GLU A 160 5.24 4.73 -8.78
C GLU A 160 6.27 4.24 -7.75
N HIS A 161 6.64 5.08 -6.78
CA HIS A 161 7.75 4.80 -5.85
C HIS A 161 7.64 5.55 -4.51
N LEU A 162 8.21 4.95 -3.46
CA LEU A 162 8.46 5.58 -2.15
C LEU A 162 9.94 5.44 -1.77
N ILE A 163 10.44 6.41 -0.99
CA ILE A 163 11.75 6.30 -0.33
C ILE A 163 11.53 5.64 1.03
N ILE A 164 12.20 4.50 1.24
CA ILE A 164 12.04 3.62 2.39
C ILE A 164 13.46 3.19 2.80
N ASP A 165 13.92 3.66 3.97
CA ASP A 165 15.25 3.36 4.53
C ASP A 165 16.38 3.59 3.51
N ASP A 166 16.41 4.82 2.97
CA ASP A 166 17.30 5.33 1.92
C ASP A 166 17.25 4.58 0.58
N LYS A 167 16.29 3.69 0.37
CA LYS A 167 16.06 2.96 -0.89
C LYS A 167 14.83 3.45 -1.62
N ILE A 168 14.93 3.59 -2.93
CA ILE A 168 13.78 3.85 -3.81
C ILE A 168 13.07 2.51 -4.05
N VAL A 169 11.90 2.32 -3.45
CA VAL A 169 11.05 1.13 -3.61
C VAL A 169 9.98 1.43 -4.65
N GLN A 170 10.02 0.70 -5.76
CA GLN A 170 8.97 0.77 -6.78
C GLN A 170 7.75 -0.05 -6.38
N PHE A 171 6.56 0.51 -6.63
CA PHE A 171 5.28 -0.12 -6.38
C PHE A 171 4.52 -0.40 -7.69
N ASN A 172 3.71 -1.46 -7.66
CA ASN A 172 2.61 -1.69 -8.58
C ASN A 172 1.32 -1.40 -7.79
N THR A 173 0.66 -0.31 -8.13
CA THR A 173 -0.58 0.19 -7.54
C THR A 173 -1.78 -0.33 -8.35
N TYR A 174 -2.90 -0.63 -7.69
CA TYR A 174 -4.16 -0.98 -8.36
C TYR A 174 -5.34 -0.94 -7.40
N VAL A 175 -6.54 -0.67 -7.92
CA VAL A 175 -7.78 -0.82 -7.14
C VAL A 175 -7.99 -2.30 -6.78
N ALA A 176 -8.41 -2.55 -5.54
CA ALA A 176 -8.88 -3.86 -5.11
C ALA A 176 -10.09 -4.31 -5.97
N LEU A 177 -10.37 -5.61 -5.98
CA LEU A 177 -11.64 -6.05 -6.54
C LEU A 177 -12.78 -5.60 -5.63
N ARG A 178 -13.76 -4.90 -6.22
CA ARG A 178 -15.05 -4.67 -5.55
C ARG A 178 -15.79 -6.01 -5.45
N GLU A 179 -16.65 -6.15 -4.45
CA GLU A 179 -17.53 -7.32 -4.37
C GLU A 179 -18.38 -7.42 -5.65
N GLY A 180 -18.58 -8.66 -6.13
CA GLY A 180 -19.25 -8.88 -7.41
C GLY A 180 -18.45 -8.44 -8.64
N SER A 181 -17.13 -8.29 -8.56
CA SER A 181 -16.25 -8.15 -9.74
C SER A 181 -15.47 -9.43 -10.02
N ILE A 182 -15.30 -9.79 -11.29
CA ILE A 182 -14.51 -10.94 -11.74
C ILE A 182 -13.28 -10.49 -12.55
N ARG A 183 -12.19 -11.26 -12.48
CA ARG A 183 -11.00 -11.06 -13.33
C ARG A 183 -10.86 -12.18 -14.34
N GLY A 184 -10.34 -11.84 -15.51
CA GLY A 184 -9.95 -12.80 -16.53
C GLY A 184 -8.68 -12.36 -17.25
N VAL A 185 -7.90 -13.33 -17.69
CA VAL A 185 -6.70 -13.12 -18.50
C VAL A 185 -7.00 -13.46 -19.95
N ILE A 186 -6.64 -12.58 -20.87
CA ILE A 186 -6.60 -12.87 -22.31
C ILE A 186 -5.17 -13.01 -22.79
N PHE A 187 -4.97 -13.89 -23.79
CA PHE A 187 -3.66 -14.21 -24.35
C PHE A 187 -3.58 -13.76 -25.81
N ARG A 188 -2.36 -13.62 -26.33
CA ARG A 188 -2.03 -13.21 -27.72
C ARG A 188 -2.41 -11.76 -28.06
N ILE A 189 -2.52 -10.90 -27.05
CA ILE A 189 -2.67 -9.45 -27.22
C ILE A 189 -1.33 -8.79 -26.91
N LYS A 190 -0.71 -8.12 -27.89
CA LYS A 190 0.70 -7.67 -27.82
C LYS A 190 0.82 -6.16 -28.01
N GLY A 191 1.64 -5.54 -27.17
CA GLY A 191 2.10 -4.16 -27.38
C GLY A 191 1.04 -3.08 -27.18
N LEU A 192 -0.08 -3.41 -26.52
CA LEU A 192 -1.13 -2.45 -26.20
C LEU A 192 -0.93 -1.86 -24.81
N THR A 193 -1.16 -0.56 -24.67
CA THR A 193 -1.24 0.13 -23.37
C THR A 193 -2.59 -0.12 -22.69
N GLU A 194 -2.71 0.27 -21.41
CA GLU A 194 -3.97 0.21 -20.66
C GLU A 194 -5.07 1.06 -21.32
N GLU A 195 -4.73 2.23 -21.84
CA GLU A 195 -5.67 3.12 -22.55
C GLU A 195 -6.16 2.48 -23.85
N GLN A 196 -5.26 1.86 -24.62
CA GLN A 196 -5.62 1.17 -25.86
C GLN A 196 -6.50 -0.05 -25.60
N LEU A 197 -6.18 -0.83 -24.56
CA LEU A 197 -7.02 -1.96 -24.11
C LEU A 197 -8.41 -1.47 -23.68
N MET A 198 -8.50 -0.42 -22.87
CA MET A 198 -9.78 0.13 -22.39
C MET A 198 -10.63 0.74 -23.50
N GLN A 199 -10.03 1.31 -24.54
CA GLN A 199 -10.77 1.87 -25.68
C GLN A 199 -11.21 0.81 -26.70
N GLY A 200 -10.40 -0.22 -26.93
CA GLY A 200 -10.65 -1.21 -27.99
C GLY A 200 -11.32 -2.51 -27.52
N LEU A 201 -11.26 -2.86 -26.23
CA LEU A 201 -11.92 -4.06 -25.71
C LEU A 201 -13.42 -3.82 -25.52
N THR A 202 -14.20 -4.81 -25.94
CA THR A 202 -15.65 -4.86 -25.77
C THR A 202 -16.07 -6.23 -25.25
N SER A 203 -17.16 -6.24 -24.48
CA SER A 203 -17.78 -7.44 -23.92
C SER A 203 -19.28 -7.36 -24.13
N SER A 204 -19.90 -8.47 -24.53
CA SER A 204 -21.34 -8.53 -24.80
C SER A 204 -22.18 -8.81 -23.55
N THR A 205 -21.56 -9.16 -22.42
CA THR A 205 -22.26 -9.67 -21.22
C THR A 205 -21.95 -8.93 -19.93
N HIS A 206 -20.80 -8.25 -19.85
CA HIS A 206 -20.33 -7.57 -18.64
C HIS A 206 -19.61 -6.27 -19.01
N GLU A 207 -19.77 -5.24 -18.18
CA GLU A 207 -19.00 -4.01 -18.26
C GLU A 207 -17.51 -4.27 -17.92
N ILE A 208 -16.60 -3.69 -18.70
CA ILE A 208 -15.16 -3.74 -18.45
C ILE A 208 -14.78 -2.57 -17.54
N VAL A 209 -14.26 -2.88 -16.35
CA VAL A 209 -13.90 -1.90 -15.32
C VAL A 209 -12.44 -1.47 -15.46
N SER A 210 -11.54 -2.40 -15.81
CA SER A 210 -10.13 -2.11 -16.10
C SER A 210 -9.54 -3.18 -17.01
N ALA A 211 -8.54 -2.82 -17.81
CA ALA A 211 -7.84 -3.74 -18.69
C ALA A 211 -6.38 -3.30 -18.88
N ARG A 212 -5.43 -4.11 -18.41
CA ARG A 212 -4.00 -3.76 -18.42
C ARG A 212 -3.10 -4.89 -18.90
N PRO A 213 -1.97 -4.61 -19.56
CA PRO A 213 -1.00 -5.63 -19.94
C PRO A 213 -0.33 -6.26 -18.70
N LEU A 214 -0.01 -7.56 -18.78
CA LEU A 214 0.71 -8.27 -17.71
C LEU A 214 2.20 -8.40 -18.05
N GLY A 215 2.98 -7.39 -17.64
CA GLY A 215 4.42 -7.34 -17.85
C GLY A 215 4.80 -7.29 -19.32
N SER A 216 5.87 -7.98 -19.70
CA SER A 216 6.33 -8.11 -21.10
C SER A 216 5.65 -9.25 -21.87
N SER A 217 4.68 -9.94 -21.27
CA SER A 217 3.96 -11.03 -21.92
C SER A 217 2.88 -10.52 -22.89
N ASN A 218 2.55 -11.29 -23.92
CA ASN A 218 1.43 -11.00 -24.81
C ASN A 218 0.08 -11.34 -24.14
N THR A 219 -0.14 -10.87 -22.92
CA THR A 219 -1.34 -11.14 -22.12
C THR A 219 -1.82 -9.88 -21.41
N ALA A 220 -3.13 -9.78 -21.22
CA ALA A 220 -3.75 -8.69 -20.47
C ALA A 220 -4.69 -9.24 -19.39
N LEU A 221 -4.70 -8.57 -18.25
CA LEU A 221 -5.65 -8.79 -17.17
C LEU A 221 -6.81 -7.82 -17.33
N ILE A 222 -8.02 -8.35 -17.43
CA ILE A 222 -9.25 -7.59 -17.52
C ILE A 222 -10.05 -7.82 -16.23
N THR A 223 -10.58 -6.75 -15.67
CA THR A 223 -11.56 -6.78 -14.57
C THR A 223 -12.93 -6.42 -15.14
N PHE A 224 -13.94 -7.21 -14.81
CA PHE A 224 -15.32 -7.03 -15.24
C PHE A 224 -16.23 -6.80 -14.03
N ASN A 225 -17.28 -6.01 -14.23
CA ASN A 225 -18.36 -5.83 -13.29
C ASN A 225 -19.35 -7.01 -13.43
N GLY A 226 -19.57 -7.77 -12.36
CA GLY A 226 -20.38 -8.98 -12.32
C GLY A 226 -19.60 -10.22 -11.83
N SER A 227 -20.35 -11.22 -11.35
CA SER A 227 -19.83 -12.44 -10.72
C SER A 227 -19.80 -13.67 -11.64
N ASN A 228 -20.38 -13.58 -12.83
CA ASN A 228 -20.47 -14.72 -13.76
C ASN A 228 -19.16 -14.86 -14.57
N ARG A 229 -18.82 -16.10 -14.94
CA ARG A 229 -17.66 -16.37 -15.81
C ARG A 229 -17.90 -15.81 -17.22
N LEU A 230 -16.89 -15.15 -17.77
CA LEU A 230 -16.88 -14.75 -19.18
C LEU A 230 -16.17 -15.79 -20.05
N GLU A 231 -16.69 -16.03 -21.25
CA GLU A 231 -16.07 -16.91 -22.23
C GLU A 231 -15.11 -16.17 -23.15
N TYR A 232 -15.48 -14.96 -23.60
CA TYR A 232 -14.71 -14.17 -24.56
C TYR A 232 -14.92 -12.66 -24.39
N VAL A 233 -13.95 -11.89 -24.90
CA VAL A 233 -14.05 -10.45 -25.21
C VAL A 233 -13.69 -10.24 -26.68
N ALA A 234 -14.05 -9.09 -27.24
CA ALA A 234 -13.67 -8.71 -28.60
C ALA A 234 -12.78 -7.45 -28.59
N PHE A 235 -11.73 -7.46 -29.41
CA PHE A 235 -10.88 -6.30 -29.73
C PHE A 235 -10.80 -6.19 -31.26
N GLU A 236 -11.12 -5.04 -31.83
CA GLU A 236 -11.11 -4.82 -33.29
C GLU A 236 -11.83 -5.93 -34.11
N SER A 237 -12.97 -6.42 -33.59
CA SER A 237 -13.75 -7.56 -34.13
C SER A 237 -13.14 -8.96 -33.98
N VAL A 238 -11.92 -9.09 -33.45
CA VAL A 238 -11.29 -10.38 -33.12
C VAL A 238 -11.71 -10.82 -31.72
N ARG A 239 -12.16 -12.07 -31.56
CA ARG A 239 -12.54 -12.64 -30.25
C ARG A 239 -11.35 -13.30 -29.56
N PHE A 240 -11.17 -12.98 -28.29
CA PHE A 240 -10.15 -13.55 -27.40
C PHE A 240 -10.83 -14.34 -26.28
N PRO A 241 -10.45 -15.62 -26.04
CA PRO A 241 -10.99 -16.40 -24.93
C PRO A 241 -10.52 -15.82 -23.58
N VAL A 242 -11.45 -15.72 -22.63
CA VAL A 242 -11.19 -15.18 -21.29
C VAL A 242 -10.92 -16.33 -20.32
N HIS A 243 -9.69 -16.37 -19.80
CA HIS A 243 -9.31 -17.29 -18.75
C HIS A 243 -9.63 -16.66 -17.39
N ASN A 244 -10.85 -16.87 -16.91
CA ASN A 244 -11.31 -16.40 -15.60
C ASN A 244 -10.32 -16.82 -14.50
N THR A 245 -9.86 -15.87 -13.70
CA THR A 245 -9.05 -16.12 -12.52
C THR A 245 -9.95 -16.10 -11.30
N ASP A 246 -9.98 -17.19 -10.53
CA ASP A 246 -10.75 -17.21 -9.29
C ASP A 246 -10.24 -16.11 -8.33
N PRO A 247 -11.15 -15.40 -7.62
CA PRO A 247 -10.76 -14.41 -6.63
C PRO A 247 -9.95 -15.09 -5.52
N ARG A 248 -8.75 -14.54 -5.26
CA ARG A 248 -7.82 -14.98 -4.20
C ARG A 248 -7.89 -14.05 -2.99
#